data_AF-A0A9D8E6S4-F1
#
_entry.id   AF-A0A9D8E6S4-F1
#
_cell.length_a   1.000
_cell.length_b   1.000
_cell.length_c   1.000
_cell.angle_alpha   90.00
_cell.angle_beta   90.00
_cell.angle_gamma   90.00
#
_symmetry.space_group_name_H-M   'P 1'
#
loop_
_entity.id
_entity.type
_entity.pdbx_description
1 polymer ?
#
loop_
_entity_poly.entity_id
_entity_poly.type
_entity_poly.pdbx_seq_one_letter_code
_entity_poly.pdbx_strand_id
1 'polypeptide(L)'
;MIRSNKIKRVFVALSSVFLVIIIIFAPLANNLYNFRFYNSLYEKNSVYTSIDRQDAQKLTESVFNFFKSGAPFEEFKLKGGLQYFNSNEISHLNDVRVLLSRILLLFYISSVLLIIFTLLLIEKNWTAFIKNTGIIMTASSAFVLIFLVVLYILSSNFSHLFENFHYVFFPQGNWAFPEGSLIITIFPFGFFYDFFFSLIVSSLITSLVLFALGLGCIITVNKIDKRIK
;
A
#
# COMPACT_ATOMS: atom_id res chain seq x y z
N MET A 1 25.00 26.96 4.61
CA MET A 1 25.61 25.86 5.39
C MET A 1 26.19 24.84 4.42
N ILE A 2 27.52 24.80 4.25
CA ILE A 2 28.18 23.84 3.35
C ILE A 2 28.21 22.48 4.08
N ARG A 3 27.22 21.62 3.83
CA ARG A 3 27.17 20.28 4.41
C ARG A 3 28.24 19.39 3.77
N SER A 4 28.93 18.58 4.57
CA SER A 4 29.95 17.65 4.05
C SER A 4 29.32 16.64 3.09
N ASN A 5 30.07 16.19 2.09
CA ASN A 5 29.59 15.21 1.10
C ASN A 5 29.12 13.88 1.75
N LYS A 6 29.66 13.53 2.92
CA LYS A 6 29.22 12.35 3.68
C LYS A 6 27.77 12.51 4.17
N ILE A 7 27.43 13.67 4.74
CA ILE A 7 26.08 13.95 5.26
C ILE A 7 25.04 13.91 4.13
N LYS A 8 25.38 14.45 2.95
CA LYS A 8 24.47 14.43 1.78
C LYS A 8 24.16 13.00 1.33
N ARG A 9 25.16 12.13 1.29
CA ARG A 9 24.97 10.70 0.96
C ARG A 9 24.04 10.01 1.95
N VAL A 10 24.13 10.36 3.23
CA VAL A 10 23.21 9.84 4.26
C VAL A 10 21.77 10.30 3.98
N PHE A 11 21.54 11.58 3.70
CA PHE A 11 20.19 12.06 3.37
C PHE A 11 19.63 11.44 2.09
N VAL A 12 20.46 11.27 1.05
CA VAL A 12 20.06 10.54 -0.16
C VAL A 12 19.65 9.10 0.17
N ALA A 13 20.45 8.38 0.95
CA ALA A 13 20.13 7.01 1.34
C ALA A 13 18.84 6.91 2.16
N LEU A 14 18.65 7.81 3.15
CA LEU A 14 17.44 7.87 3.95
C LEU A 14 16.21 8.19 3.09
N SER A 15 16.29 9.19 2.21
CA SER A 15 15.23 9.51 1.26
C SER A 15 14.89 8.33 0.35
N SER A 16 15.88 7.58 -0.14
CA SER A 16 15.63 6.36 -0.92
C SER A 16 14.85 5.32 -0.14
N VAL A 17 15.18 5.08 1.13
CA VAL A 17 14.45 4.13 1.99
C VAL A 17 13.01 4.58 2.19
N PHE A 18 12.77 5.85 2.52
CA PHE A 18 11.40 6.35 2.69
C PHE A 18 10.60 6.30 1.38
N LEU A 19 11.24 6.59 0.25
CA LEU A 19 10.58 6.49 -1.05
C LEU A 19 10.22 5.03 -1.41
N VAL A 20 11.03 4.04 -1.05
CA VAL A 20 10.67 2.61 -1.18
C VAL A 20 9.37 2.31 -0.41
N ILE A 21 9.30 2.73 0.86
CA ILE A 21 8.10 2.53 1.70
C ILE A 21 6.87 3.18 1.07
N ILE A 22 7.02 4.41 0.57
CA ILE A 22 5.93 5.16 -0.07
C ILE A 22 5.46 4.45 -1.35
N ILE A 23 6.36 4.00 -2.22
CA ILE A 23 5.96 3.30 -3.46
C ILE A 23 5.19 2.00 -3.15
N ILE A 24 5.59 1.27 -2.11
CA ILE A 24 4.93 0.02 -1.71
C ILE A 24 3.54 0.28 -1.10
N PHE A 25 3.41 1.27 -0.21
CA PHE A 25 2.16 1.46 0.55
C PHE A 25 1.23 2.55 0.00
N ALA A 26 1.65 3.40 -0.95
CA ALA A 26 0.77 4.39 -1.56
C ALA A 26 -0.47 3.78 -2.22
N PRO A 27 -0.40 2.66 -2.98
CA PRO A 27 -1.59 2.05 -3.54
C PRO A 27 -2.58 1.55 -2.47
N LEU A 28 -2.07 1.01 -1.36
CA LEU A 28 -2.89 0.60 -0.23
C LEU A 28 -3.57 1.82 0.40
N ALA A 29 -2.83 2.88 0.70
CA ALA A 29 -3.37 4.10 1.28
C ALA A 29 -4.45 4.75 0.38
N ASN A 30 -4.28 4.67 -0.95
CA ASN A 30 -5.25 5.15 -1.92
C ASN A 30 -6.52 4.29 -2.00
N ASN A 31 -6.37 2.96 -1.93
CA ASN A 31 -7.48 2.04 -2.19
C ASN A 31 -8.24 1.60 -0.94
N LEU A 32 -7.63 1.68 0.25
CA LEU A 32 -8.18 1.12 1.49
C LEU A 32 -9.60 1.62 1.82
N TYR A 33 -9.91 2.88 1.52
CA TYR A 33 -11.23 3.47 1.74
C TYR A 33 -11.92 3.89 0.43
N ASN A 34 -11.49 3.33 -0.70
CA ASN A 34 -12.02 3.67 -2.01
C ASN A 34 -13.21 2.76 -2.34
N PHE A 35 -14.40 3.30 -2.12
CA PHE A 35 -15.64 2.54 -2.33
C PHE A 35 -15.84 2.08 -3.78
N ARG A 36 -15.44 2.90 -4.75
CA ARG A 36 -15.53 2.54 -6.17
C ARG A 36 -14.64 1.34 -6.48
N PHE A 37 -13.44 1.32 -5.90
CA PHE A 37 -12.53 0.18 -6.02
C PHE A 37 -13.14 -1.08 -5.40
N TYR A 38 -13.68 -1.01 -4.18
CA TYR A 38 -14.34 -2.15 -3.53
C TYR A 38 -15.53 -2.67 -4.34
N ASN A 39 -16.41 -1.79 -4.83
CA ASN A 39 -17.54 -2.18 -5.68
C ASN A 39 -17.06 -2.91 -6.96
N SER A 40 -15.97 -2.46 -7.59
CA SER A 40 -15.41 -3.16 -8.76
C SER A 40 -14.89 -4.56 -8.43
N LEU A 41 -14.30 -4.74 -7.25
CA LEU A 41 -13.86 -6.06 -6.78
C LEU A 41 -15.05 -6.96 -6.42
N TYR A 42 -16.11 -6.40 -5.84
CA TYR A 42 -17.35 -7.12 -5.51
C TYR A 42 -18.07 -7.63 -6.76
N GLU A 43 -18.11 -6.83 -7.83
CA GLU A 43 -18.65 -7.27 -9.12
C GLU A 43 -17.81 -8.38 -9.73
N LYS A 44 -16.48 -8.22 -9.73
CA LYS A 44 -15.55 -9.21 -10.29
C LYS A 44 -15.59 -10.54 -9.54
N ASN A 45 -15.80 -10.51 -8.24
CA ASN A 45 -15.77 -11.68 -7.35
C ASN A 45 -17.17 -12.17 -6.93
N SER A 46 -18.22 -11.79 -7.68
CA SER A 46 -19.59 -12.27 -7.48
C SER A 46 -20.14 -12.08 -6.06
N VAL A 47 -19.69 -11.07 -5.32
CA VAL A 47 -20.18 -10.80 -3.95
C VAL A 47 -21.70 -10.55 -3.97
N TYR A 48 -22.17 -9.82 -4.99
CA TYR A 48 -23.58 -9.46 -5.12
C TYR A 48 -24.52 -10.60 -5.50
N THR A 49 -24.01 -11.80 -5.78
CA THR A 49 -24.87 -12.98 -5.91
C THR A 49 -25.24 -13.58 -4.55
N SER A 50 -24.44 -13.30 -3.53
CA SER A 50 -24.56 -13.88 -2.18
C SER A 50 -25.19 -12.92 -1.19
N ILE A 51 -25.07 -11.61 -1.41
CA ILE A 51 -25.60 -10.55 -0.55
C ILE A 51 -26.19 -9.41 -1.39
N ASP A 52 -27.26 -8.80 -0.89
CA ASP A 52 -27.85 -7.62 -1.54
C ASP A 52 -26.83 -6.49 -1.67
N ARG A 53 -26.88 -5.78 -2.80
CA ARG A 53 -25.92 -4.71 -3.10
C ARG A 53 -25.94 -3.61 -2.03
N GLN A 54 -27.11 -3.18 -1.58
CA GLN A 54 -27.20 -2.11 -0.58
C GLN A 54 -26.66 -2.57 0.78
N ASP A 55 -26.90 -3.83 1.14
CA ASP A 55 -26.41 -4.40 2.39
C ASP A 55 -24.87 -4.53 2.38
N ALA A 56 -24.28 -5.06 1.31
CA ALA A 56 -22.82 -5.12 1.15
C ALA A 56 -22.17 -3.72 1.18
N GLN A 57 -22.82 -2.74 0.57
CA GLN A 57 -22.40 -1.35 0.57
C GLN A 57 -22.39 -0.75 1.98
N LYS A 58 -23.48 -0.93 2.74
CA LYS A 58 -23.56 -0.50 4.15
C LYS A 58 -22.54 -1.19 5.03
N LEU A 59 -22.37 -2.51 4.89
CA LEU A 59 -21.35 -3.26 5.63
C LEU A 59 -19.94 -2.75 5.34
N THR A 60 -19.63 -2.46 4.08
CA THR A 60 -18.33 -1.90 3.70
C THR A 60 -18.10 -0.54 4.35
N GLU A 61 -19.11 0.32 4.39
CA GLU A 61 -19.05 1.61 5.07
C GLU A 61 -18.84 1.43 6.58
N SER A 62 -19.54 0.49 7.22
CA SER A 62 -19.31 0.13 8.63
C SER A 62 -17.88 -0.35 8.87
N VAL A 63 -17.33 -1.22 8.01
CA VAL A 63 -15.94 -1.67 8.08
C VAL A 63 -14.97 -0.49 7.92
N PHE A 64 -15.22 0.44 7.00
CA PHE A 64 -14.39 1.64 6.83
C PHE A 64 -14.41 2.53 8.07
N ASN A 65 -15.59 2.77 8.65
CA ASN A 65 -15.73 3.57 9.86
C ASN A 65 -15.05 2.89 11.05
N PHE A 66 -15.23 1.58 11.19
CA PHE A 66 -14.53 0.79 12.19
C PHE A 66 -13.01 0.90 12.02
N PHE A 67 -12.48 0.76 10.82
CA PHE A 67 -11.04 0.90 10.56
C PHE A 67 -10.51 2.31 10.84
N LYS A 68 -11.28 3.37 10.51
CA LYS A 68 -10.88 4.77 10.71
C LYS A 68 -10.89 5.19 12.17
N SER A 69 -11.97 4.90 12.89
CA SER A 69 -12.23 5.47 14.22
C SER A 69 -12.52 4.43 15.30
N GLY A 70 -12.82 3.19 14.92
CA GLY A 70 -13.30 2.17 15.85
C GLY A 70 -14.78 2.31 16.18
N ALA A 71 -15.53 3.01 15.32
CA ALA A 71 -16.98 3.07 15.42
C ALA A 71 -17.55 1.64 15.53
N PRO A 72 -18.41 1.36 16.52
CA PRO A 72 -19.00 0.04 16.67
C PRO A 72 -19.81 -0.33 15.43
N PHE A 73 -19.95 -1.63 15.17
CA PHE A 73 -20.85 -2.09 14.13
C PHE A 73 -22.30 -1.94 14.59
N GLU A 74 -23.07 -1.12 13.89
CA GLU A 74 -24.52 -1.02 14.08
C GLU A 74 -25.20 -2.15 13.31
N GLU A 75 -25.73 -3.13 14.05
CA GLU A 75 -26.42 -4.26 13.45
C GLU A 75 -27.69 -3.82 12.73
N PHE A 76 -27.90 -4.38 11.55
CA PHE A 76 -29.14 -4.22 10.80
C PHE A 76 -29.55 -5.55 10.17
N LYS A 77 -30.84 -5.68 9.88
CA LYS A 77 -31.38 -6.89 9.27
C LYS A 77 -30.90 -7.00 7.82
N LEU A 78 -29.99 -7.94 7.57
CA LEU A 78 -29.54 -8.30 6.22
C LEU A 78 -30.67 -8.99 5.46
N LYS A 79 -30.79 -8.67 4.17
CA LYS A 79 -31.68 -9.39 3.25
C LYS A 79 -31.13 -10.79 3.01
N GLY A 80 -32.01 -11.74 2.69
CA GLY A 80 -31.61 -13.12 2.37
C GLY A 80 -31.27 -14.01 3.57
N GLY A 81 -31.46 -13.54 4.82
CA GLY A 81 -31.31 -14.38 6.02
C GLY A 81 -29.88 -14.58 6.51
N LEU A 82 -28.91 -13.84 5.97
CA LEU A 82 -27.54 -13.82 6.46
C LEU A 82 -27.48 -13.27 7.89
N GLN A 83 -26.62 -13.87 8.71
CA GLN A 83 -26.31 -13.34 10.04
C GLN A 83 -25.33 -12.19 9.93
N TYR A 84 -25.44 -11.24 10.86
CA TYR A 84 -24.49 -10.15 10.98
C TYR A 84 -23.13 -10.67 11.51
N PHE A 85 -22.08 -9.84 11.49
CA PHE A 85 -20.77 -10.21 12.02
C PHE A 85 -20.87 -10.73 13.46
N ASN A 86 -20.28 -11.89 13.71
CA ASN A 86 -20.17 -12.43 15.06
C ASN A 86 -18.94 -11.85 15.80
N SER A 87 -18.81 -12.18 17.09
CA SER A 87 -17.72 -11.69 17.94
C SER A 87 -16.32 -12.12 17.46
N ASN A 88 -16.18 -13.29 16.83
CA ASN A 88 -14.89 -13.75 16.29
C ASN A 88 -14.51 -12.96 15.03
N GLU A 89 -15.47 -12.68 14.15
CA GLU A 89 -15.25 -11.85 12.95
C GLU A 89 -14.85 -10.42 13.33
N ILE A 90 -15.54 -9.83 14.31
CA ILE A 90 -15.21 -8.48 14.83
C ILE A 90 -13.83 -8.47 15.49
N SER A 91 -13.49 -9.52 16.24
CA SER A 91 -12.16 -9.68 16.85
C SER A 91 -11.05 -9.66 15.80
N HIS A 92 -11.20 -10.41 14.71
CA HIS A 92 -10.23 -10.38 13.61
C HIS A 92 -10.19 -9.04 12.87
N LEU A 93 -11.34 -8.44 12.58
CA LEU A 93 -11.41 -7.11 11.97
C LEU A 93 -10.68 -6.06 12.83
N ASN A 94 -10.72 -6.20 14.16
CA ASN A 94 -9.97 -5.34 15.07
C ASN A 94 -8.45 -5.53 14.91
N ASP A 95 -7.96 -6.76 14.76
CA ASP A 95 -6.55 -7.02 14.49
C ASP A 95 -6.11 -6.42 13.15
N VAL A 96 -6.93 -6.58 12.11
CA VAL A 96 -6.72 -5.98 10.78
C VAL A 96 -6.68 -4.46 10.88
N ARG A 97 -7.59 -3.84 11.63
CA ARG A 97 -7.58 -2.40 11.89
C ARG A 97 -6.25 -1.95 12.50
N VAL A 98 -5.77 -2.64 13.54
CA VAL A 98 -4.50 -2.29 14.20
C VAL A 98 -3.35 -2.39 13.19
N LEU A 99 -3.28 -3.46 12.40
CA LEU A 99 -2.27 -3.62 11.36
C LEU A 99 -2.31 -2.49 10.33
N LEU A 100 -3.49 -2.20 9.78
CA LEU A 100 -3.68 -1.13 8.79
C LEU A 100 -3.31 0.25 9.35
N SER A 101 -3.69 0.54 10.60
CA SER A 101 -3.33 1.80 11.25
C SER A 101 -1.82 1.99 11.39
N ARG A 102 -1.08 0.91 11.71
CA ARG A 102 0.39 0.93 11.80
C ARG A 102 1.03 1.13 10.43
N ILE A 103 0.50 0.48 9.39
CA ILE A 103 0.97 0.64 8.01
C ILE A 103 0.72 2.08 7.51
N LEU A 104 -0.46 2.63 7.74
CA LEU A 104 -0.78 4.01 7.38
C LEU A 104 0.11 5.01 8.13
N LEU A 105 0.34 4.79 9.43
CA LEU A 105 1.25 5.62 10.22
C LEU A 105 2.67 5.59 9.65
N LEU A 106 3.20 4.41 9.32
CA LEU A 106 4.50 4.25 8.67
C LEU A 106 4.56 5.00 7.33
N PHE A 107 3.50 4.88 6.53
CA PHE A 107 3.38 5.57 5.23
C PHE A 107 3.41 7.10 5.38
N TYR A 108 2.61 7.66 6.29
CA TYR A 108 2.55 9.11 6.51
C TYR A 108 3.85 9.66 7.11
N ILE A 109 4.44 8.98 8.11
CA ILE A 109 5.73 9.37 8.68
C ILE A 109 6.82 9.32 7.61
N SER A 110 6.87 8.26 6.79
CA SER A 110 7.83 8.15 5.69
C SER A 110 7.66 9.27 4.67
N SER A 111 6.42 9.66 4.36
CA SER A 111 6.12 10.78 3.46
C SER A 111 6.66 12.10 4.00
N VAL A 112 6.43 12.38 5.28
CA VAL A 112 6.95 13.60 5.94
C VAL A 112 8.48 13.59 5.98
N LEU A 113 9.10 12.46 6.38
CA LEU A 113 10.55 12.32 6.46
C LEU A 113 11.22 12.42 5.08
N LEU A 114 10.62 11.86 4.03
CA LEU A 114 11.11 12.01 2.66
C LEU A 114 11.17 13.50 2.28
N ILE A 115 10.11 14.26 2.55
CA ILE A 115 10.05 15.70 2.26
C ILE A 115 11.16 16.41 3.04
N ILE A 116 11.29 16.17 4.34
CA ILE A 116 12.32 16.80 5.18
C ILE A 116 13.72 16.51 4.64
N PHE A 117 14.08 15.23 4.45
CA PHE A 117 15.43 14.87 4.00
C PHE A 117 15.73 15.35 2.57
N THR A 118 14.73 15.43 1.70
CA THR A 118 14.89 15.98 0.36
C THR A 118 15.07 17.51 0.39
N LEU A 119 14.30 18.24 1.21
CA LEU A 119 14.50 19.69 1.41
C LEU A 119 15.88 20.00 1.98
N LEU A 120 16.39 19.12 2.85
CA LEU A 120 17.73 19.19 3.42
C LEU A 120 18.86 19.01 2.37
N LEU A 121 18.55 18.56 1.16
CA LEU A 121 19.47 18.48 0.02
C LEU A 121 19.44 19.72 -0.88
N ILE A 122 18.56 20.69 -0.63
CA ILE A 122 18.49 21.94 -1.41
C ILE A 122 19.77 22.74 -1.20
N GLU A 123 20.39 23.13 -2.31
CA GLU A 123 21.65 23.85 -2.34
C GLU A 123 21.58 24.99 -3.36
N LYS A 124 22.49 25.97 -3.24
CA LYS A 124 22.63 27.04 -4.27
C LYS A 124 22.87 26.46 -5.66
N ASN A 125 23.56 25.32 -5.74
CA ASN A 125 23.72 24.60 -6.99
C ASN A 125 22.50 23.69 -7.25
N TRP A 126 21.56 24.19 -8.03
CA TRP A 126 20.34 23.47 -8.42
C TRP A 126 20.62 22.17 -9.19
N THR A 127 21.72 22.07 -9.95
CA THR A 127 22.03 20.84 -10.70
C THR A 127 22.42 19.70 -9.77
N ALA A 128 23.10 19.99 -8.66
CA ALA A 128 23.43 19.00 -7.63
C ALA A 128 22.17 18.46 -6.93
N PHE A 129 21.21 19.34 -6.63
CA PHE A 129 19.92 18.94 -6.07
C PHE A 129 19.15 18.02 -7.03
N ILE A 130 19.00 18.42 -8.29
CA ILE A 130 18.31 17.62 -9.33
C ILE A 130 18.96 16.25 -9.48
N LYS A 131 20.30 16.19 -9.49
CA LYS A 131 21.03 14.91 -9.59
C LYS A 131 20.79 14.01 -8.40
N ASN A 132 20.81 14.55 -7.18
CA ASN A 132 20.53 13.77 -5.96
C ASN A 132 19.09 13.25 -5.95
N THR A 133 18.11 14.06 -6.32
CA THR A 133 16.71 13.64 -6.49
C THR A 133 16.59 12.53 -7.54
N GLY A 134 17.29 12.67 -8.67
CA GLY A 134 17.34 11.62 -9.70
C GLY A 134 17.92 10.31 -9.17
N ILE A 135 18.96 10.36 -8.33
CA ILE A 135 19.54 9.18 -7.67
C ILE A 135 18.53 8.56 -6.70
N ILE A 136 17.84 9.36 -5.88
CA ILE A 136 16.82 8.88 -4.95
C ILE A 136 15.75 8.08 -5.69
N MET A 137 15.17 8.67 -6.74
CA MET A 137 14.12 8.05 -7.56
C MET A 137 14.59 6.77 -8.27
N THR A 138 15.77 6.82 -8.88
CA THR A 138 16.32 5.66 -9.62
C THR A 138 16.61 4.51 -8.65
N ALA A 139 17.26 4.79 -7.52
CA ALA A 139 17.67 3.76 -6.56
C ALA A 139 16.46 3.12 -5.87
N SER A 140 15.49 3.92 -5.41
CA SER A 140 14.28 3.39 -4.76
C SER A 140 13.46 2.57 -5.75
N SER A 141 13.24 3.06 -6.97
CA SER A 141 12.47 2.34 -7.97
C SER A 141 13.15 1.06 -8.42
N ALA A 142 14.47 1.06 -8.61
CA ALA A 142 15.21 -0.17 -8.94
C ALA A 142 15.02 -1.24 -7.86
N PHE A 143 15.14 -0.85 -6.58
CA PHE A 143 14.90 -1.76 -5.47
C PHE A 143 13.48 -2.31 -5.47
N VAL A 144 12.47 -1.44 -5.61
CA VAL A 144 11.06 -1.88 -5.65
C VAL A 144 10.79 -2.79 -6.84
N LEU A 145 11.32 -2.50 -8.03
CA LEU A 145 11.16 -3.36 -9.21
C LEU A 145 11.68 -4.78 -8.95
N ILE A 146 12.87 -4.91 -8.34
CA ILE A 146 13.43 -6.21 -7.97
C ILE A 146 12.53 -6.91 -6.93
N PHE A 147 12.09 -6.17 -5.91
CA PHE A 147 11.19 -6.69 -4.89
C PHE A 147 9.85 -7.18 -5.47
N LEU A 148 9.28 -6.45 -6.43
CA LEU A 148 8.03 -6.82 -7.11
C LEU A 148 8.19 -8.09 -7.95
N VAL A 149 9.35 -8.32 -8.58
CA VAL A 149 9.63 -9.58 -9.28
C VAL A 149 9.60 -10.76 -8.29
N VAL A 150 10.23 -10.60 -7.13
CA VAL A 150 10.20 -11.65 -6.07
C VAL A 150 8.77 -11.89 -5.59
N LEU A 151 8.03 -10.83 -5.29
CA LEU A 151 6.62 -10.91 -4.87
C LEU A 151 5.75 -11.60 -5.93
N TYR A 152 5.96 -11.29 -7.22
CA TYR A 152 5.22 -11.91 -8.31
C TYR A 152 5.48 -13.43 -8.37
N ILE A 153 6.74 -13.85 -8.24
CA ILE A 153 7.09 -15.29 -8.20
C ILE A 153 6.41 -15.97 -7.01
N LEU A 154 6.46 -15.37 -5.82
CA LEU A 154 5.81 -15.91 -4.62
C LEU A 154 4.27 -15.94 -4.75
N SER A 155 3.69 -15.00 -5.50
CA SER A 155 2.24 -14.94 -5.73
C SER A 155 1.69 -16.04 -6.64
N SER A 156 2.56 -16.82 -7.30
CA SER A 156 2.15 -17.99 -8.09
C SER A 156 1.35 -19.02 -7.27
N ASN A 157 1.59 -19.08 -5.96
CA ASN A 157 0.75 -19.76 -4.99
C ASN A 157 0.18 -18.75 -3.99
N PHE A 158 -0.81 -17.97 -4.44
CA PHE A 158 -1.41 -16.93 -3.62
C PHE A 158 -2.04 -17.48 -2.33
N SER A 159 -2.59 -18.70 -2.33
CA SER A 159 -3.13 -19.33 -1.11
C SER A 159 -2.06 -19.47 -0.03
N HIS A 160 -0.88 -19.98 -0.41
CA HIS A 160 0.24 -20.09 0.52
C HIS A 160 0.78 -18.73 0.98
N LEU A 161 0.82 -17.74 0.08
CA LEU A 161 1.19 -16.36 0.43
C LEU A 161 0.18 -15.74 1.42
N PHE A 162 -1.11 -15.97 1.19
CA PHE A 162 -2.20 -15.48 2.03
C PHE A 162 -2.14 -16.12 3.42
N GLU A 163 -1.98 -17.43 3.53
CA GLU A 163 -1.83 -18.11 4.81
C GLU A 163 -0.60 -17.63 5.59
N ASN A 164 0.57 -17.56 4.93
CA ASN A 164 1.80 -17.08 5.57
C ASN A 164 1.69 -15.63 6.06
N PHE A 165 1.02 -14.76 5.29
CA PHE A 165 0.69 -13.42 5.75
C PHE A 165 -0.09 -13.46 7.06
N HIS A 166 -1.12 -14.33 7.15
CA HIS A 166 -1.92 -14.44 8.37
C HIS A 166 -1.15 -15.08 9.53
N TYR A 167 -0.27 -16.05 9.29
CA TYR A 167 0.59 -16.60 10.35
C TYR A 167 1.55 -15.57 10.93
N VAL A 168 2.07 -14.66 10.10
CA VAL A 168 2.99 -13.60 10.54
C VAL A 168 2.26 -12.49 11.31
N PHE A 169 1.12 -12.03 10.80
CA PHE A 169 0.45 -10.84 11.35
C PHE A 169 -0.67 -11.16 12.34
N PHE A 170 -1.21 -12.38 12.33
CA PHE A 170 -2.29 -12.86 13.20
C PHE A 170 -1.94 -14.23 13.83
N PRO A 171 -0.81 -14.34 14.56
CA PRO A 171 -0.31 -15.61 15.10
C PRO A 171 -1.27 -16.28 16.11
N GLN A 172 -2.23 -15.54 16.66
CA GLN A 172 -3.30 -16.05 17.52
C GLN A 172 -4.31 -16.95 16.80
N GLY A 173 -4.30 -17.00 15.46
CA GLY A 173 -5.10 -17.95 14.67
C GLY A 173 -6.59 -17.61 14.53
N ASN A 174 -7.02 -16.40 14.85
CA ASN A 174 -8.42 -15.97 14.80
C ASN A 174 -8.88 -15.45 13.42
N TRP A 175 -8.20 -15.84 12.33
CA TRP A 175 -8.43 -15.29 10.99
C TRP A 175 -9.14 -16.25 10.02
N ALA A 176 -9.26 -17.53 10.38
CA ALA A 176 -9.93 -18.54 9.56
C ALA A 176 -11.41 -18.62 9.93
N PHE A 177 -12.28 -18.54 8.93
CA PHE A 177 -13.73 -18.54 9.10
C PHE A 177 -14.40 -19.60 8.22
N PRO A 178 -15.52 -20.18 8.66
CA PRO A 178 -16.26 -21.12 7.84
C PRO A 178 -16.84 -20.45 6.60
N GLU A 179 -17.04 -21.24 5.56
CA GLU A 179 -17.81 -20.81 4.39
C GLU A 179 -19.21 -20.37 4.81
N GLY A 180 -19.69 -19.26 4.23
CA GLY A 180 -20.97 -18.65 4.59
C GLY A 180 -20.93 -17.68 5.77
N SER A 181 -19.79 -17.52 6.45
CA SER A 181 -19.58 -16.37 7.36
C SER A 181 -19.62 -15.05 6.61
N LEU A 182 -20.11 -13.99 7.26
CA LEU A 182 -20.34 -12.71 6.59
C LEU A 182 -19.04 -12.11 6.05
N ILE A 183 -17.94 -12.24 6.81
CA ILE A 183 -16.62 -11.78 6.40
C ILE A 183 -16.14 -12.46 5.11
N ILE A 184 -16.39 -13.77 4.96
CA ILE A 184 -16.04 -14.52 3.73
C ILE A 184 -17.00 -14.14 2.59
N THR A 185 -18.27 -13.84 2.89
CA THR A 185 -19.24 -13.38 1.89
C THR A 185 -18.84 -12.04 1.27
N ILE A 186 -18.42 -11.06 2.08
CA ILE A 186 -18.08 -9.72 1.57
C ILE A 186 -16.59 -9.57 1.20
N PHE A 187 -15.71 -10.41 1.74
CA PHE A 187 -14.29 -10.48 1.38
C PHE A 187 -13.91 -11.92 0.98
N PRO A 188 -14.45 -12.43 -0.15
CA PRO A 188 -14.10 -13.76 -0.62
C PRO A 188 -12.62 -13.82 -1.00
N PHE A 189 -12.05 -15.02 -1.06
CA PHE A 189 -10.63 -15.21 -1.36
C PHE A 189 -10.15 -14.46 -2.64
N GLY A 190 -10.97 -14.48 -3.70
CA GLY A 190 -10.68 -13.76 -4.95
C GLY A 190 -10.62 -12.23 -4.80
N PHE A 191 -11.39 -11.65 -3.86
CA PHE A 191 -11.31 -10.23 -3.53
C PHE A 191 -9.90 -9.87 -3.05
N PHE A 192 -9.31 -10.68 -2.16
CA PHE A 192 -7.96 -10.43 -1.67
C PHE A 192 -6.89 -10.62 -2.73
N TYR A 193 -7.04 -11.61 -3.61
CA TYR A 193 -6.15 -11.79 -4.76
C TYR A 193 -6.14 -10.56 -5.66
N ASP A 194 -7.33 -10.08 -6.03
CA ASP A 194 -7.46 -8.92 -6.92
C ASP A 194 -7.01 -7.61 -6.26
N PHE A 195 -7.27 -7.46 -4.96
CA PHE A 195 -6.76 -6.33 -4.18
C PHE A 195 -5.23 -6.34 -4.20
N PHE A 196 -4.61 -7.46 -3.84
CA PHE A 196 -3.15 -7.64 -3.84
C PHE A 196 -2.54 -7.38 -5.22
N PHE A 197 -3.13 -7.93 -6.28
CA PHE A 197 -2.66 -7.73 -7.63
C PHE A 197 -2.73 -6.25 -8.05
N SER A 198 -3.78 -5.53 -7.66
CA SER A 198 -3.86 -4.08 -7.88
C SER A 198 -2.72 -3.33 -7.20
N LEU A 199 -2.29 -3.74 -6.00
CA LEU A 199 -1.15 -3.12 -5.31
C LEU A 199 0.14 -3.33 -6.12
N ILE A 200 0.40 -4.55 -6.58
CA ILE A 200 1.58 -4.87 -7.41
C ILE A 200 1.59 -4.01 -8.68
N VAL A 201 0.48 -3.97 -9.42
CA VAL A 201 0.41 -3.23 -10.69
C VAL A 201 0.61 -1.74 -10.46
N SER A 202 -0.03 -1.15 -9.45
CA SER A 202 0.15 0.28 -9.13
C SER A 202 1.60 0.58 -8.72
N SER A 203 2.21 -0.20 -7.84
CA SER A 203 3.61 -0.02 -7.45
C SER A 203 4.57 -0.23 -8.62
N LEU A 204 4.28 -1.15 -9.54
CA LEU A 204 5.06 -1.37 -10.77
C LEU A 204 5.04 -0.12 -11.66
N ILE A 205 3.85 0.40 -11.96
CA ILE A 205 3.68 1.60 -12.80
C ILE A 205 4.39 2.80 -12.15
N THR A 206 4.17 3.04 -10.86
CA THR A 206 4.84 4.13 -10.12
C THR A 206 6.36 3.98 -10.16
N SER A 207 6.88 2.77 -9.96
CA SER A 207 8.32 2.51 -9.99
C SER A 207 8.92 2.81 -11.36
N LEU A 208 8.27 2.35 -12.44
CA LEU A 208 8.73 2.60 -13.82
C LEU A 208 8.76 4.09 -14.16
N VAL A 209 7.70 4.83 -13.80
CA VAL A 209 7.63 6.28 -14.02
C VAL A 209 8.74 7.00 -13.25
N LEU A 210 8.89 6.71 -11.96
CA LEU A 210 9.92 7.35 -11.13
C LEU A 210 11.34 6.97 -11.57
N PHE A 211 11.56 5.73 -12.02
CA PHE A 211 12.84 5.29 -12.55
C PHE A 211 13.21 6.06 -13.82
N ALA A 212 12.28 6.18 -14.78
CA ALA A 212 12.49 6.93 -16.01
C ALA A 212 12.76 8.42 -15.76
N LEU A 213 11.97 9.05 -14.88
CA LEU A 213 12.17 10.44 -14.48
C LEU A 213 13.52 10.64 -13.79
N GLY A 214 13.90 9.72 -12.89
CA GLY A 214 15.17 9.75 -12.17
C GLY A 214 16.38 9.68 -13.11
N LEU A 215 16.35 8.75 -14.08
CA LEU A 215 17.36 8.68 -15.14
C LEU A 215 17.41 9.96 -15.97
N GLY A 216 16.25 10.51 -16.34
CA GLY A 216 16.14 11.78 -17.05
C GLY A 216 16.84 12.93 -16.32
N CYS A 217 16.63 13.07 -15.01
CA CYS A 217 17.31 14.05 -14.16
C CYS A 217 18.84 13.88 -14.19
N ILE A 218 19.33 12.65 -13.99
CA ILE A 218 20.77 12.34 -13.96
C ILE A 218 21.42 12.64 -15.32
N ILE A 219 20.81 12.18 -16.42
CA ILE A 219 21.33 12.39 -17.78
C ILE A 219 21.37 13.87 -18.12
N THR A 220 20.31 14.62 -17.79
CA THR A 220 20.23 16.05 -18.08
C THR A 220 21.31 16.83 -17.34
N VAL A 221 21.50 16.56 -16.05
CA VAL A 221 22.57 17.20 -15.26
C VAL A 221 23.95 16.86 -15.83
N ASN A 222 24.22 15.59 -16.14
CA ASN A 222 25.50 15.19 -16.71
C ASN A 222 25.78 15.85 -18.07
N LYS A 223 24.75 16.13 -18.88
CA LYS A 223 24.89 16.90 -20.12
C LYS A 223 25.21 18.38 -19.87
N ILE A 224 24.58 18.99 -18.87
CA ILE A 224 24.85 20.38 -18.48
C ILE A 224 26.29 20.52 -17.98
N ASP A 225 26.73 19.64 -17.08
CA ASP A 225 28.08 19.65 -16.52
C ASP A 225 29.17 19.49 -17.59
N LYS A 226 28.88 18.73 -18.66
CA LYS A 226 29.80 18.57 -19.81
C LYS A 226 29.87 19.79 -20.73
N ARG A 227 28.86 20.67 -20.74
CA ARG A 227 28.84 21.89 -21.58
C ARG A 227 29.50 23.09 -20.93
N ILE A 228 29.62 23.08 -19.60
CA ILE A 228 30.19 24.17 -18.80
C ILE A 228 31.70 23.97 -18.56
N LYS A 229 32.20 22.75 -18.74
CA LYS A 229 33.63 22.42 -18.76
C LYS A 229 34.20 22.58 -20.16
#